data_AF-A0A099F8W9-F1
#
_entry.id   AF-A0A099F8W9-F1
#
_cell.length_a   1.000
_cell.length_b   1.000
_cell.length_c   1.000
_cell.angle_alpha   90.00
_cell.angle_beta   90.00
_cell.angle_gamma   90.00
#
_symmetry.space_group_name_H-M   'P 1'
#
loop_
_entity.id
_entity.type
_entity.pdbx_description
1 polymer ?
#
loop_
_entity_poly.entity_id
_entity_poly.type
_entity_poly.pdbx_seq_one_letter_code
_entity_poly.pdbx_strand_id
1 'polypeptide(L)' 'MKSVTLGFEDDCVTLPIDAILPLRALGKSAKSSRKYRQIVASIAQIGIVEPPVVVRNPDKSATWLLLDGHLRIEALKD' A
#
# COMPACT_ATOMS: atom_id res chain seq x y z
N MET A 1 -19.00 9.27 27.37
CA MET A 1 -18.56 9.26 25.94
C MET A 1 -18.16 7.83 25.61
N LYS A 2 -18.70 7.23 24.54
CA LYS A 2 -18.24 5.90 24.09
C LYS A 2 -16.85 6.07 23.48
N SER A 3 -15.87 5.30 23.96
CA SER A 3 -14.56 5.23 23.32
C SER A 3 -14.72 4.64 21.93
N VAL A 4 -14.13 5.28 20.92
CA VAL A 4 -14.07 4.73 19.56
C VAL A 4 -12.98 3.66 19.55
N THR A 5 -13.30 2.47 19.02
CA THR A 5 -12.32 1.41 18.81
C THR A 5 -11.50 1.72 17.55
N LEU A 6 -10.18 1.60 17.63
CA LEU A 6 -9.30 1.77 16.48
C LEU A 6 -9.55 0.67 15.43
N GLY A 7 -9.54 1.06 14.16
CA GLY A 7 -9.74 0.14 13.04
C GLY A 7 -8.48 -0.60 12.57
N PHE A 8 -7.31 -0.17 13.06
CA PHE A 8 -5.99 -0.71 12.71
C PHE A 8 -5.10 -0.76 13.95
N GLU A 9 -4.02 -1.53 13.86
CA GLU A 9 -2.93 -1.57 14.85
C GLU A 9 -2.20 -0.21 14.87
N ASP A 10 -1.67 0.19 16.04
CA ASP A 10 -0.97 1.48 16.19
C ASP A 10 0.41 1.50 15.52
N ASP A 11 1.04 0.32 15.38
CA ASP A 11 2.37 0.17 14.82
C ASP A 11 2.33 -0.20 13.33
N CYS A 12 3.29 0.33 12.58
CA CYS A 12 3.54 -0.09 11.21
C CYS A 12 4.43 -1.34 11.16
N VAL A 13 4.22 -2.18 10.15
CA VAL A 13 5.06 -3.34 9.85
C VAL A 13 5.87 -3.12 8.57
N THR A 14 7.12 -3.58 8.56
CA THR A 14 7.94 -3.65 7.34
C THR A 14 7.70 -4.99 6.67
N LEU A 15 7.25 -4.95 5.41
CA LEU A 15 6.88 -6.13 4.64
C LEU A 15 7.64 -6.18 3.31
N PRO A 16 8.06 -7.37 2.85
CA PRO A 16 8.44 -7.58 1.47
C PRO A 16 7.29 -7.20 0.53
N ILE A 17 7.60 -6.53 -0.59
CA ILE A 17 6.57 -6.07 -1.54
C ILE A 17 5.82 -7.24 -2.19
N ASP A 18 6.52 -8.36 -2.39
CA ASP A 18 5.98 -9.61 -2.94
C ASP A 18 5.03 -10.34 -1.97
N ALA A 19 5.10 -10.04 -0.67
CA ALA A 19 4.14 -10.53 0.32
C ALA A 19 2.80 -9.77 0.30
N ILE A 20 2.68 -8.68 -0.48
CA ILE A 20 1.50 -7.80 -0.54
C ILE A 20 0.67 -8.11 -1.80
N LEU A 21 -0.55 -8.60 -1.59
CA LEU A 21 -1.48 -8.98 -2.63
C LEU A 21 -2.49 -7.85 -2.92
N PRO A 22 -2.60 -7.36 -4.16
CA PRO A 22 -3.57 -6.35 -4.52
C PRO A 22 -4.99 -6.92 -4.53
N LEU A 23 -5.95 -6.21 -3.93
CA LEU A 23 -7.38 -6.58 -4.01
C LEU A 23 -8.02 -6.19 -5.34
N ARG A 24 -7.37 -5.33 -6.12
CA ARG A 24 -7.80 -4.96 -7.48
C ARG A 24 -6.61 -4.68 -8.37
N ALA A 25 -6.79 -4.97 -9.66
CA ALA A 25 -5.84 -4.56 -10.67
C ALA A 25 -5.85 -3.02 -10.84
N LEU A 26 -4.70 -2.45 -11.15
CA LEU A 26 -4.63 -1.07 -11.59
C LEU A 26 -5.20 -0.93 -13.00
N GLY A 27 -5.87 0.20 -13.27
CA GLY A 27 -6.33 0.52 -14.61
C GLY A 27 -5.16 0.71 -15.59
N LYS A 28 -5.38 0.42 -16.87
CA LYS A 28 -4.34 0.50 -17.93
C LYS A 28 -3.63 1.87 -18.01
N SER A 29 -4.31 2.95 -17.62
CA SER A 29 -3.77 4.32 -17.63
C SER A 29 -3.17 4.77 -16.30
N ALA A 30 -3.12 3.91 -15.28
CA ALA A 30 -2.63 4.27 -13.95
C ALA A 30 -1.18 4.80 -14.01
N LYS A 31 -0.28 4.08 -14.67
CA LYS A 31 1.15 4.47 -14.79
C LYS A 31 1.37 5.73 -15.65
N SER A 32 0.50 5.99 -16.62
CA SER A 32 0.58 7.20 -17.44
C SER A 32 -0.05 8.43 -16.78
N SER A 33 -0.69 8.27 -15.61
CA SER A 33 -1.27 9.39 -14.88
C SER A 33 -0.21 10.33 -14.31
N ARG A 34 -0.53 11.62 -14.22
CA ARG A 34 0.31 12.61 -13.54
C ARG A 34 0.54 12.24 -12.07
N LYS A 35 -0.49 11.72 -11.41
CA LYS A 35 -0.44 11.28 -10.00
C LYS A 35 0.61 10.19 -9.79
N TYR A 36 0.66 9.18 -10.67
CA TYR A 36 1.65 8.11 -10.57
C TYR A 36 3.08 8.64 -10.70
N ARG A 37 3.36 9.47 -11.71
CA ARG A 37 4.68 10.09 -11.88
C ARG A 37 5.11 10.93 -10.67
N GLN A 38 4.19 11.65 -10.06
CA GLN A 38 4.46 12.40 -8.83
C GLN A 38 4.81 11.49 -7.66
N ILE A 39 4.12 10.35 -7.51
CA ILE A 39 4.42 9.35 -6.48
C ILE A 39 5.81 8.76 -6.69
N VAL A 40 6.15 8.31 -7.91
CA VAL A 40 7.48 7.78 -8.25
C VAL A 40 8.58 8.80 -7.94
N ALA A 41 8.43 10.05 -8.39
CA ALA A 41 9.41 11.10 -8.14
C ALA A 41 9.58 11.39 -6.64
N SER A 42 8.49 11.43 -5.88
CA SER A 42 8.53 11.62 -4.43
C SER A 42 9.25 10.47 -3.73
N ILE A 43 8.93 9.22 -4.09
CA ILE A 43 9.56 8.03 -3.49
C ILE A 43 11.06 8.03 -3.77
N ALA A 44 11.47 8.34 -5.00
CA ALA A 44 12.89 8.41 -5.36
C ALA A 44 13.65 9.51 -4.58
N GLN A 45 12.98 10.62 -4.24
CA GLN A 45 13.61 11.75 -3.58
C GLN A 45 13.67 11.61 -2.05
N ILE A 46 12.58 11.15 -1.42
CA ILE A 46 12.42 11.16 0.05
C ILE A 46 11.91 9.84 0.63
N GLY A 47 11.73 8.81 -0.19
CA GLY A 47 11.10 7.55 0.22
C GLY A 47 9.58 7.66 0.32
N ILE A 48 8.96 6.61 0.86
CA ILE A 48 7.52 6.61 1.13
C ILE A 48 7.21 7.54 2.31
N VAL A 49 6.31 8.49 2.09
CA VAL A 49 5.85 9.42 3.13
C VAL A 49 4.77 8.79 3.99
N GLU A 50 3.77 8.17 3.36
CA GLU A 50 2.66 7.51 4.04
C GLU A 50 2.61 6.04 3.61
N PRO A 51 2.64 5.08 4.57
CA PRO A 51 2.69 3.65 4.27
C PRO A 51 1.39 3.15 3.63
N PRO A 52 1.45 2.11 2.78
CA PRO A 52 0.27 1.41 2.29
C PRO A 52 -0.48 0.73 3.44
N VAL A 53 -1.80 0.66 3.35
CA VAL A 53 -2.64 0.02 4.37
C VAL A 53 -2.93 -1.41 3.95
N VAL A 54 -2.66 -2.35 4.84
CA VAL A 54 -2.83 -3.79 4.61
C VAL A 54 -3.63 -4.46 5.73
N VAL A 55 -4.16 -5.64 5.43
CA VAL A 55 -4.73 -6.58 6.40
C VAL A 55 -4.12 -7.96 6.21
N ARG A 56 -3.98 -8.74 7.28
CA ARG A 56 -3.52 -10.14 7.19
C ARG A 56 -4.46 -10.94 6.29
N ASN A 57 -3.89 -11.76 5.41
CA ASN A 57 -4.69 -12.64 4.58
C ASN A 57 -5.37 -13.73 5.46
N PRO A 58 -6.71 -13.90 5.39
CA PRO A 58 -7.42 -14.89 6.21
C PRO A 58 -7.02 -16.34 5.96
N ASP A 59 -6.44 -16.65 4.79
CA ASP A 59 -6.02 -18.00 4.41
C ASP A 59 -4.76 -18.52 5.15
N LYS A 60 -4.28 -17.78 6.15
CA LYS A 60 -3.05 -18.06 6.94
C LYS A 60 -1.77 -18.18 6.10
N SER A 61 -1.79 -17.73 4.86
CA SER A 61 -0.53 -17.48 4.15
C SER A 61 0.23 -16.35 4.84
N ALA A 62 1.56 -16.33 4.72
CA ALA A 62 2.41 -15.24 5.21
C ALA A 62 2.27 -13.96 4.34
N THR A 63 1.07 -13.70 3.81
CA THR A 63 0.77 -12.62 2.87
C THR A 63 -0.26 -11.65 3.45
N TRP A 64 -0.33 -10.49 2.81
CA TRP A 64 -1.09 -9.34 3.26
C TRP A 64 -1.93 -8.80 2.12
N LEU A 65 -3.20 -8.51 2.37
CA LEU A 65 -4.11 -7.94 1.37
C LEU A 65 -4.02 -6.42 1.41
N LEU A 66 -3.84 -5.80 0.23
CA LEU A 66 -3.72 -4.36 0.09
C LEU A 66 -5.07 -3.67 0.09
N LEU A 67 -5.33 -2.86 1.12
CA LEU A 67 -6.56 -2.07 1.25
C LEU A 67 -6.42 -0.71 0.58
N ASP A 68 -5.31 -0.02 0.82
CA ASP A 68 -5.01 1.28 0.22
C ASP A 68 -3.54 1.40 -0.21
N GLY A 69 -3.24 2.33 -1.12
CA GLY A 69 -1.87 2.61 -1.54
C GLY A 69 -1.43 1.85 -2.79
N HIS A 70 -2.38 1.40 -3.62
CA HIS A 70 -2.10 0.64 -4.84
C HIS A 70 -1.10 1.33 -5.78
N LEU A 71 -1.20 2.65 -5.98
CA LEU A 71 -0.22 3.38 -6.80
C LEU A 71 1.16 3.48 -6.14
N ARG A 72 1.23 3.47 -4.80
CA ARG A 72 2.51 3.48 -4.06
C ARG A 72 3.20 2.13 -4.16
N ILE A 73 2.46 1.04 -3.95
CA ILE A 73 2.98 -0.32 -4.13
C ILE A 73 3.45 -0.53 -5.57
N GLU A 74 2.69 -0.06 -6.56
CA GLU A 74 3.12 -0.16 -7.95
C GLU A 74 4.37 0.66 -8.23
N ALA A 75 4.46 1.89 -7.72
CA ALA A 75 5.65 2.73 -7.86
C ALA A 75 6.89 2.17 -7.16
N LEU A 76 6.72 1.37 -6.10
CA LEU A 76 7.83 0.69 -5.42
C LEU A 76 8.33 -0.57 -6.15
N LYS A 77 7.55 -1.10 -7.11
CA LYS A 77 7.93 -2.26 -7.93
C LYS A 77 8.73 -1.85 -9.17
N ASP A 78 8.65 -0.59 -9.57
CA ASP A 78 9.41 0.00 -10.67
C ASP A 78 10.80 0.44 -10.18
#